data_AF-A0A2M8EP72-F1
#
_entry.id   AF-A0A2M8EP72-F1
#
_cell.length_a   1.000
_cell.length_b   1.000
_cell.length_c   1.000
_cell.angle_alpha   90.00
_cell.angle_beta   90.00
_cell.angle_gamma   90.00
#
_symmetry.space_group_name_H-M   'P 1'
#
loop_
_entity.id
_entity.type
_entity.pdbx_description
1 polymer ?
#
loop_
_entity_poly.entity_id
_entity_poly.type
_entity_poly.pdbx_seq_one_letter_code
_entity_poly.pdbx_strand_id
1 'polypeptide(L)'
;MKRILLLPILAISLLPVFAHAQYTDVLDDTATEVYGSTTADSGDLTYVVGSIISVALSVLGIVLLIFMLYGGFLWMTAGGDAEQVKKAKTIMINATIGLIIVLASYAIANYVIAQLVAANLAS
;
A
#
# COMPACT_ATOMS: atom_id res chain seq x y z
N MET A 1 -19.41 -24.93 -34.85
CA MET A 1 -19.80 -24.88 -33.41
C MET A 1 -18.65 -24.61 -32.44
N LYS A 2 -17.36 -24.69 -32.85
CA LYS A 2 -16.20 -24.53 -31.95
C LYS A 2 -15.82 -23.08 -31.60
N ARG A 3 -16.38 -22.09 -32.30
CA ARG A 3 -16.00 -20.66 -32.21
C ARG A 3 -16.81 -19.85 -31.19
N ILE A 4 -17.98 -20.37 -30.77
CA ILE A 4 -18.84 -19.69 -29.79
C ILE A 4 -18.37 -19.88 -28.33
N LEU A 5 -17.56 -20.93 -28.09
CA LEU A 5 -16.98 -21.26 -26.79
C LEU A 5 -15.69 -20.47 -26.48
N LEU A 6 -15.08 -19.84 -27.49
CA LEU A 6 -13.84 -19.02 -27.34
C LEU A 6 -14.11 -17.57 -26.93
N LEU A 7 -15.33 -17.08 -27.12
CA LEU A 7 -15.73 -15.69 -26.84
C LEU A 7 -15.71 -15.30 -25.33
N PRO A 8 -16.14 -16.15 -24.37
CA PRO A 8 -16.06 -15.78 -22.95
C PRO A 8 -14.62 -15.77 -22.40
N ILE A 9 -13.72 -16.59 -22.96
CA ILE A 9 -12.30 -16.65 -22.55
C ILE A 9 -11.55 -15.39 -23.05
N LEU A 10 -11.89 -14.90 -24.25
CA LEU A 10 -11.36 -13.66 -24.79
C LEU A 10 -11.87 -12.44 -23.99
N ALA A 11 -13.14 -12.42 -23.60
CA ALA A 11 -13.72 -11.34 -22.79
C ALA A 11 -13.08 -11.27 -21.40
N ILE A 12 -12.79 -12.40 -20.75
CA ILE A 12 -12.09 -12.46 -19.47
C ILE A 12 -10.65 -11.96 -19.56
N SER A 13 -9.97 -12.15 -20.69
CA SER A 13 -8.63 -11.59 -20.92
C SER A 13 -8.61 -10.07 -21.18
N LEU A 14 -9.75 -9.46 -21.55
CA LEU A 14 -9.87 -8.02 -21.77
C LEU A 14 -10.33 -7.24 -20.53
N LEU A 15 -10.98 -7.89 -19.56
CA LEU A 15 -11.33 -7.26 -18.27
C LEU A 15 -10.15 -6.67 -17.48
N PRO A 16 -8.95 -7.30 -17.42
CA PRO A 16 -7.82 -6.70 -16.71
C PRO A 16 -7.34 -5.37 -17.32
N VAL A 17 -7.56 -5.14 -18.63
CA VAL A 17 -7.09 -3.91 -19.30
C VAL A 17 -7.76 -2.65 -18.72
N PHE A 18 -9.02 -2.73 -18.29
CA PHE A 18 -9.73 -1.61 -17.67
C PHE A 18 -9.35 -1.40 -16.19
N ALA A 19 -8.90 -2.44 -15.49
CA ALA A 19 -8.43 -2.34 -14.11
C ALA A 19 -6.98 -1.80 -14.01
N HIS A 20 -6.17 -1.99 -15.05
CA HIS A 20 -4.78 -1.53 -15.07
C HIS A 20 -4.60 -0.03 -15.35
N ALA A 21 -5.61 0.69 -15.86
CA ALA A 21 -5.47 2.10 -16.25
C ALA A 21 -5.51 3.09 -15.07
N GLN A 22 -6.11 2.74 -13.93
CA GLN A 22 -6.20 3.62 -12.76
C GLN A 22 -5.20 3.27 -11.65
N TYR A 23 -4.45 2.18 -11.83
CA TYR A 23 -3.56 1.64 -10.80
C TYR A 23 -2.09 2.02 -11.01
N THR A 24 -1.75 2.61 -12.17
CA THR A 24 -0.37 3.01 -12.47
C THR A 24 0.02 4.31 -11.77
N ASP A 25 -0.83 5.34 -11.75
CA ASP A 25 -0.49 6.62 -11.10
C ASP A 25 -0.35 6.45 -9.58
N VAL A 26 -1.28 5.73 -8.94
CA VAL A 26 -1.25 5.58 -7.48
C VAL A 26 -0.08 4.71 -7.04
N LEU A 27 0.27 3.66 -7.79
CA LEU A 27 1.43 2.83 -7.47
C LEU A 27 2.75 3.53 -7.80
N ASP A 28 2.83 4.33 -8.87
CA ASP A 28 4.04 5.06 -9.26
C ASP A 28 4.30 6.26 -8.36
N ASP A 29 3.24 6.97 -7.91
CA ASP A 29 3.34 7.97 -6.84
C ASP A 29 3.77 7.31 -5.53
N THR A 30 3.12 6.21 -5.13
CA THR A 30 3.52 5.49 -3.90
C THR A 30 4.95 4.97 -4.02
N ALA A 31 5.39 4.49 -5.19
CA ALA A 31 6.74 4.02 -5.42
C ALA A 31 7.76 5.17 -5.42
N THR A 32 7.44 6.30 -6.05
CA THR A 32 8.34 7.47 -6.09
C THR A 32 8.42 8.15 -4.73
N GLU A 33 7.36 8.13 -3.94
CA GLU A 33 7.34 8.57 -2.54
C GLU A 33 8.07 7.60 -1.60
N VAL A 34 8.00 6.28 -1.85
CA VAL A 34 8.65 5.25 -1.02
C VAL A 34 10.12 5.04 -1.41
N TYR A 35 10.52 5.27 -2.66
CA TYR A 35 11.90 5.09 -3.13
C TYR A 35 12.65 6.41 -3.38
N GLY A 36 11.96 7.55 -3.36
CA GLY A 36 12.52 8.88 -3.55
C GLY A 36 12.80 9.21 -5.03
N SER A 37 12.44 10.42 -5.46
CA SER A 37 12.84 10.93 -6.79
C SER A 37 14.30 11.34 -6.77
N THR A 38 15.06 10.97 -7.81
CA THR A 38 16.50 11.24 -7.94
C THR A 38 16.82 12.72 -8.21
N THR A 39 15.87 13.64 -8.05
CA THR A 39 15.97 15.02 -8.59
C THR A 39 15.81 16.15 -7.57
N ALA A 40 15.77 15.90 -6.26
CA ALA A 40 15.70 17.00 -5.28
C ALA A 40 17.09 17.38 -4.73
N ASP A 41 17.37 18.67 -4.83
CA ASP A 41 18.59 19.36 -4.42
C ASP A 41 18.99 19.01 -2.98
N SER A 42 20.21 18.52 -2.80
CA SER A 42 20.67 17.77 -1.62
C SER A 42 20.83 18.60 -0.33
N GLY A 43 20.39 19.86 -0.35
CA GLY A 43 20.58 20.82 0.74
C GLY A 43 19.34 21.16 1.57
N ASP A 44 18.14 20.73 1.15
CA ASP A 44 16.90 21.05 1.89
C ASP A 44 16.62 20.01 2.99
N LEU A 45 16.40 20.47 4.22
CA LEU A 45 16.09 19.61 5.38
C LEU A 45 14.89 18.71 5.09
N THR A 46 13.96 19.20 4.27
CA THR A 46 12.77 18.48 3.81
C THR A 46 13.13 17.20 3.04
N TYR A 47 14.19 17.23 2.22
CA TYR A 47 14.62 16.07 1.44
C TYR A 47 15.25 14.97 2.30
N VAL A 48 16.12 15.36 3.24
CA VAL A 48 16.76 14.41 4.17
C VAL A 48 15.72 13.70 5.03
N VAL A 49 14.75 14.45 5.55
CA VAL A 49 13.66 13.90 6.35
C VAL A 49 12.75 13.01 5.50
N GLY A 50 12.41 13.44 4.28
CA GLY A 50 11.61 12.65 3.34
C GLY A 50 12.25 11.30 3.00
N SER A 51 13.56 11.29 2.72
CA SER A 51 14.30 10.06 2.41
C SER A 51 14.34 9.08 3.58
N ILE A 52 14.53 9.56 4.82
CA ILE A 52 14.50 8.70 6.01
C ILE A 52 13.11 8.08 6.21
N ILE A 53 12.05 8.86 6.04
CA ILE A 53 10.66 8.39 6.16
C ILE A 53 10.36 7.34 5.07
N SER A 54 10.79 7.59 3.83
CA SER A 54 10.66 6.67 2.70
C SER A 54 11.30 5.30 3.00
N VAL A 55 12.55 5.29 3.48
CA VAL A 55 13.26 4.07 3.86
C VAL A 55 12.54 3.36 5.01
N ALA A 56 12.10 4.10 6.03
CA ALA A 56 11.35 3.52 7.15
C ALA A 56 10.03 2.88 6.69
N LEU A 57 9.27 3.55 5.82
CA LEU A 57 8.02 3.05 5.25
C LEU A 57 8.23 1.78 4.43
N SER A 58 9.31 1.69 3.65
CA SER A 58 9.63 0.50 2.85
C SER A 58 9.87 -0.74 3.73
N VAL A 59 10.64 -0.58 4.82
CA VAL A 59 10.92 -1.66 5.77
C VAL A 59 9.65 -2.06 6.52
N LEU A 60 8.86 -1.08 6.96
CA LEU A 60 7.56 -1.31 7.61
C LEU A 60 6.58 -2.07 6.71
N GLY A 61 6.50 -1.73 5.42
CA GLY A 61 5.64 -2.41 4.45
C GLY A 61 5.99 -3.90 4.31
N ILE A 62 7.27 -4.22 4.20
CA ILE A 62 7.75 -5.62 4.14
C ILE A 62 7.44 -6.37 5.43
N VAL A 63 7.66 -5.73 6.58
CA VAL A 63 7.36 -6.32 7.90
C VAL A 63 5.86 -6.59 8.04
N LEU A 64 5.00 -5.67 7.62
CA LEU A 64 3.54 -5.87 7.61
C LEU A 64 3.13 -7.03 6.71
N LEU A 65 3.73 -7.16 5.53
CA LEU A 65 3.49 -8.29 4.63
C LEU A 65 3.85 -9.62 5.30
N ILE A 66 5.01 -9.70 5.96
CA ILE A 66 5.45 -10.89 6.69
C ILE A 66 4.47 -11.23 7.82
N PHE A 67 4.00 -10.24 8.59
CA PHE A 67 3.00 -10.47 9.63
C PHE A 67 1.66 -10.94 9.07
N MET A 68 1.24 -10.42 7.92
CA MET A 68 0.02 -10.85 7.22
C MET A 68 0.13 -12.32 6.80
N LEU A 69 1.26 -12.71 6.21
CA LEU A 69 1.54 -14.08 5.81
C LEU A 69 1.62 -15.01 7.03
N TYR A 70 2.31 -14.60 8.10
CA TYR A 70 2.42 -15.39 9.33
C TYR A 70 1.05 -15.61 9.99
N GLY A 71 0.22 -14.57 10.09
CA GLY A 71 -1.14 -14.67 10.60
C GLY A 71 -2.02 -15.56 9.72
N GLY A 72 -1.90 -15.45 8.40
CA GLY A 72 -2.61 -16.29 7.45
C GLY A 72 -2.20 -17.76 7.52
N PHE A 73 -0.89 -18.03 7.65
CA PHE A 73 -0.37 -19.39 7.78
C PHE A 73 -0.82 -20.03 9.10
N LEU A 74 -0.74 -19.28 10.20
CA LEU A 74 -1.22 -19.73 11.51
C LEU A 74 -2.72 -20.03 11.48
N TRP A 75 -3.51 -19.22 10.77
CA TRP A 75 -4.94 -19.47 10.60
C TRP A 75 -5.21 -20.74 9.80
N MET A 76 -4.45 -20.99 8.74
CA MET A 76 -4.58 -22.18 7.90
C MET A 76 -4.13 -23.46 8.61
N THR A 77 -3.11 -23.39 9.48
CA THR A 77 -2.60 -24.54 10.24
C THR A 77 -3.35 -24.81 11.54
N ALA A 78 -4.26 -23.92 11.97
CA ALA A 78 -4.97 -24.06 13.24
C ALA A 78 -5.86 -25.30 13.33
N GLY A 79 -6.25 -25.91 12.20
CA GLY A 79 -6.89 -27.24 12.18
C GLY A 79 -8.21 -27.39 12.97
N GLY A 80 -8.84 -26.28 13.36
CA GLY A 80 -10.05 -26.25 14.21
C GLY A 80 -9.81 -25.90 15.69
N ASP A 81 -8.55 -25.70 16.10
CA ASP A 81 -8.23 -25.18 17.43
C ASP A 81 -8.67 -23.72 17.57
N ALA A 82 -9.67 -23.49 18.43
CA ALA A 82 -10.28 -22.17 18.61
C ALA A 82 -9.30 -21.12 19.16
N GLU A 83 -8.29 -21.53 19.91
CA GLU A 83 -7.30 -20.64 20.51
C GLU A 83 -6.29 -20.17 19.46
N GLN A 84 -5.81 -21.06 18.61
CA GLN A 84 -4.95 -20.72 17.47
C GLN A 84 -5.68 -19.85 16.45
N VAL A 85 -6.95 -20.14 16.14
CA VAL A 85 -7.76 -19.29 15.24
C VAL A 85 -7.92 -17.89 15.82
N LYS A 86 -8.19 -17.77 17.12
CA LYS A 86 -8.31 -16.47 17.80
C LYS A 86 -6.99 -15.70 17.73
N LYS A 87 -5.87 -16.36 18.02
CA LYS A 87 -4.53 -15.77 17.95
C LYS A 87 -4.19 -15.28 16.54
N ALA A 88 -4.44 -16.10 15.52
CA ALA A 88 -4.23 -15.74 14.12
C ALA A 88 -5.07 -14.53 13.71
N LYS A 89 -6.36 -14.50 14.09
CA LYS A 89 -7.24 -13.34 13.86
C LYS A 89 -6.70 -12.07 14.54
N THR A 90 -6.24 -12.16 15.79
CA THR A 90 -5.66 -11.00 16.48
C THR A 90 -4.43 -10.46 15.74
N ILE A 91 -3.54 -11.34 15.27
CA ILE A 91 -2.36 -10.93 14.49
C ILE A 91 -2.79 -10.22 13.20
N MET A 92 -3.74 -10.79 12.46
CA MET A 92 -4.25 -10.19 11.22
C MET A 92 -4.94 -8.84 11.46
N ILE A 93 -5.75 -8.72 12.51
CA ILE A 93 -6.40 -7.45 12.87
C ILE A 93 -5.35 -6.39 13.22
N ASN A 94 -4.36 -6.74 14.03
CA ASN A 94 -3.30 -5.81 14.42
C ASN A 94 -2.46 -5.38 13.21
N ALA A 95 -2.14 -6.31 12.29
CA ALA A 95 -1.45 -5.99 11.05
C ALA A 95 -2.27 -5.02 10.17
N THR A 96 -3.57 -5.26 10.03
CA THR A 96 -4.48 -4.37 9.28
C THR A 96 -4.58 -2.98 9.91
N ILE A 97 -4.68 -2.90 11.25
CA ILE A 97 -4.69 -1.62 11.96
C ILE A 97 -3.37 -0.87 11.73
N GLY A 98 -2.23 -1.57 11.81
CA GLY A 98 -0.92 -0.99 11.49
C GLY A 98 -0.86 -0.40 10.08
N LEU A 99 -1.38 -1.13 9.09
CA LEU A 99 -1.46 -0.65 7.70
C LEU A 99 -2.34 0.61 7.58
N ILE A 100 -3.51 0.60 8.22
CA ILE A 100 -4.42 1.76 8.21
C ILE A 100 -3.75 2.99 8.83
N ILE A 101 -3.03 2.83 9.94
CA ILE A 101 -2.34 3.95 10.61
C ILE A 101 -1.27 4.56 9.69
N VAL A 102 -0.49 3.73 9.00
CA VAL A 102 0.53 4.22 8.05
C VAL A 102 -0.12 5.02 6.93
N LEU A 103 -1.17 4.48 6.31
CA LEU A 103 -1.90 5.16 5.23
C LEU A 103 -2.56 6.45 5.73
N ALA A 104 -3.16 6.44 6.92
CA ALA A 104 -3.78 7.61 7.52
C ALA A 104 -2.74 8.70 7.85
N SER A 105 -1.58 8.31 8.40
CA SER A 105 -0.49 9.23 8.68
C SER A 105 -0.03 9.96 7.41
N TYR A 106 0.09 9.21 6.31
CA TYR A 106 0.48 9.76 5.01
C TYR A 106 -0.56 10.74 4.46
N ALA A 107 -1.84 10.35 4.49
CA ALA A 107 -2.95 11.18 4.03
C ALA A 107 -3.06 12.49 4.84
N ILE A 108 -2.91 12.42 6.16
CA ILE A 108 -2.96 13.59 7.04
C ILE A 108 -1.78 14.52 6.78
N ALA A 109 -0.55 13.99 6.64
CA ALA A 109 0.63 14.80 6.39
C ALA A 109 0.49 15.61 5.09
N ASN A 110 0.06 14.97 4.00
CA ASN A 110 -0.19 15.64 2.73
C ASN A 110 -1.32 16.66 2.81
N TYR A 111 -2.39 16.34 3.51
CA TYR A 111 -3.51 17.27 3.69
C TYR A 111 -3.06 18.56 4.40
N VAL A 112 -2.23 18.45 5.44
CA VAL A 112 -1.70 19.62 6.16
C VAL A 112 -0.76 20.44 5.27
N ILE A 113 0.18 19.79 4.57
CA ILE A 113 1.11 20.49 3.66
C ILE A 113 0.34 21.19 2.53
N ALA A 114 -0.63 20.52 1.92
CA ALA A 114 -1.46 21.10 0.86
C ALA A 114 -2.23 22.34 1.33
N GLN A 115 -2.78 22.31 2.56
CA GLN A 115 -3.46 23.47 3.14
C GLN A 115 -2.51 24.63 3.45
N LEU A 116 -1.30 24.34 3.93
CA LEU A 116 -0.28 25.38 4.18
C LEU A 116 0.21 26.03 2.88
N VAL A 117 0.41 25.25 1.82
CA VAL A 117 0.79 25.77 0.50
C VAL A 117 -0.34 26.59 -0.10
N ALA A 118 -1.59 26.11 -0.05
CA ALA A 118 -2.76 26.83 -0.53
C ALA A 118 -2.96 28.17 0.21
N ALA A 119 -2.73 28.21 1.52
CA ALA A 119 -2.79 29.44 2.31
C ALA A 119 -1.72 30.46 1.90
N ASN A 120 -0.49 30.02 1.63
CA ASN A 120 0.61 30.89 1.18
C ASN A 120 0.43 31.42 -0.26
N LEU A 121 -0.34 30.72 -1.10
CA LEU A 121 -0.69 31.17 -2.46
C LEU A 121 -1.85 32.18 -2.48
N ALA A 122 -2.63 32.27 -1.39
CA ALA A 122 -3.79 33.15 -1.26
C ALA A 122 -3.48 34.51 -0.60
N SER A 123 -2.26 34.68 -0.05
CA SER A 123 -1.74 35.92 0.54
C SER A 123 -0.73 36.59 -0.38
#